data_AF-A0A915MXS5-F1
#
_entry.id   AF-A0A915MXS5-F1
#
_cell.length_a   1.000
_cell.length_b   1.000
_cell.length_c   1.000
_cell.angle_alpha   90.00
_cell.angle_beta   90.00
_cell.angle_gamma   90.00
#
_symmetry.space_group_name_H-M   'P 1'
#
loop_
_entity.id
_entity.type
_entity.pdbx_description
1 polymer ?
#
loop_
_entity_poly.entity_id
_entity_poly.type
_entity_poly.pdbx_seq_one_letter_code
_entity_poly.pdbx_strand_id
1 'polypeptide(L)' 'MELRFIGGIYGGNIKPSPFLCLTLKLLQLQPEKDIVIEFIRQDDFKYIRALGAMYIRLTFNSV' A
#
# COMPACT_ATOMS: atom_id res chain seq x y z
N MET A 1 -12.09 -8.02 -1.51
CA MET A 1 -11.56 -7.80 -0.15
C MET A 1 -11.41 -6.32 0.07
N GLU A 2 -12.17 -5.74 0.98
CA GLU A 2 -12.03 -4.32 1.34
C GLU A 2 -10.92 -4.16 2.37
N LEU A 3 -9.97 -3.25 2.12
CA LEU A 3 -9.00 -2.83 3.13
C LEU A 3 -9.73 -2.10 4.26
N ARG A 4 -9.56 -2.56 5.50
CA ARG A 4 -10.24 -1.99 6.68
C ARG A 4 -9.28 -1.46 7.76
N PHE A 5 -7.99 -1.73 7.61
CA PHE A 5 -6.96 -1.30 8.54
C PHE A 5 -5.59 -1.24 7.86
N ILE A 6 -4.67 -0.48 8.45
CA ILE A 6 -3.25 -0.39 8.08
C ILE A 6 -2.48 -1.20 9.11
N GLY A 7 -1.53 -2.02 8.66
CA GLY A 7 -0.73 -2.83 9.58
C GLY A 7 0.45 -3.50 8.90
N GLY A 8 1.41 -3.93 9.70
CA GLY A 8 2.52 -4.78 9.26
C GLY A 8 2.22 -6.25 9.53
N ILE A 9 3.03 -6.85 10.37
CA ILE A 9 2.86 -8.19 10.93
C ILE A 9 2.18 -8.11 12.30
N TYR A 10 1.43 -9.13 12.68
CA TYR A 10 0.82 -9.23 14.01
C TYR A 10 0.84 -10.65 14.55
N GLY A 11 0.77 -10.78 15.88
CA GLY A 11 0.80 -12.05 16.62
C GLY A 11 2.17 -12.74 16.63
N GLY A 12 2.33 -13.72 17.52
CA GLY A 12 3.61 -14.44 17.70
C GLY A 12 4.06 -15.26 16.49
N ASN A 13 3.15 -15.64 15.59
CA ASN A 13 3.45 -16.40 14.37
C ASN A 13 3.67 -15.51 13.12
N ILE A 14 3.97 -14.23 13.28
CA ILE A 14 4.32 -13.31 12.17
C ILE A 14 3.25 -13.33 11.06
N LYS A 15 1.98 -13.15 11.43
CA LYS A 15 0.89 -13.16 10.43
C LYS A 15 0.91 -11.80 9.70
N PRO A 16 1.03 -11.76 8.36
CA PRO A 16 0.99 -10.51 7.62
C PRO A 16 -0.43 -9.96 7.57
N SER A 17 -0.57 -8.65 7.68
CA SER A 17 -1.84 -8.00 7.41
C SER A 17 -2.17 -8.01 5.91
N PRO A 18 -3.46 -7.94 5.53
CA PRO A 18 -3.85 -7.72 4.14
C PRO A 18 -3.23 -6.46 3.52
N PHE A 19 -3.02 -5.40 4.30
CA PHE A 19 -2.35 -4.18 3.86
C PHE A 19 -0.91 -4.45 3.44
N LEU A 20 -0.15 -5.19 4.25
CA LEU A 20 1.22 -5.57 3.94
C LEU A 20 1.29 -6.49 2.72
N CYS A 21 0.38 -7.47 2.61
CA CYS A 21 0.31 -8.36 1.45
C CYS A 21 0.04 -7.59 0.15
N LEU A 22 -0.88 -6.63 0.16
CA LEU A 22 -1.17 -5.79 -1.00
C LEU A 22 0.00 -4.86 -1.34
N THR A 23 0.69 -4.32 -0.33
CA THR A 23 1.91 -3.52 -0.54
C THR A 23 2.97 -4.35 -1.25
N LEU A 24 3.21 -5.58 -0.78
CA LEU A 24 4.14 -6.51 -1.44
C LEU A 24 3.70 -6.86 -2.86
N LYS A 25 2.40 -7.06 -3.07
CA LYS A 25 1.87 -7.36 -4.41
C LYS A 25 2.08 -6.19 -5.38
N LEU A 26 1.89 -4.94 -4.93
CA LEU A 26 2.19 -3.75 -5.74
C LEU A 26 3.69 -3.68 -6.07
N LEU A 27 4.57 -3.97 -5.11
CA LEU A 27 6.02 -4.05 -5.34
C LEU A 27 6.39 -5.08 -6.40
N GLN A 28 5.73 -6.24 -6.41
CA GLN A 28 5.94 -7.27 -7.44
C GLN A 28 5.41 -6.88 -8.81
N LEU A 29 4.28 -6.16 -8.86
CA LEU A 29 3.65 -5.76 -10.12
C LEU A 29 4.32 -4.54 -10.75
N GLN A 30 4.98 -3.71 -9.95
CA GLN A 30 5.65 -2.48 -10.37
C GLN A 30 4.76 -1.61 -11.30
N PRO A 31 3.57 -1.18 -10.82
CA PRO A 31 2.67 -0.38 -11.64
C PRO A 31 3.30 0.94 -12.09
N GLU A 32 2.72 1.52 -13.15
CA GLU A 32 3.10 2.84 -13.62
C GLU A 32 2.83 3.93 -12.58
N LYS A 33 3.60 5.03 -12.65
CA LYS A 33 3.59 6.08 -11.61
C LYS A 33 2.24 6.80 -11.51
N ASP A 34 1.58 6.99 -12.64
CA ASP A 34 0.25 7.60 -12.74
C ASP A 34 -0.82 6.81 -11.97
N ILE A 35 -0.81 5.47 -12.06
CA ILE A 35 -1.71 4.59 -11.32
C ILE A 35 -1.54 4.79 -9.81
N VAL A 36 -0.29 4.87 -9.35
CA VAL A 36 0.01 5.06 -7.92
C VAL A 36 -0.37 6.47 -7.45
N ILE A 37 -0.17 7.49 -8.28
CA ILE A 37 -0.61 8.86 -8.00
C ILE A 37 -2.14 8.89 -7.89
N GLU A 38 -2.84 8.16 -8.74
CA GLU A 38 -4.30 8.05 -8.68
C GLU A 38 -4.77 7.43 -7.36
N PHE A 39 -4.05 6.43 -6.83
CA PHE A 39 -4.35 5.87 -5.52
C PHE A 39 -4.28 6.91 -4.39
N ILE A 40 -3.34 7.86 -4.47
CA ILE A 40 -3.23 8.94 -3.47
C ILE A 40 -4.39 9.94 -3.62
N ARG A 41 -4.84 10.19 -4.84
CA ARG A 41 -5.96 11.10 -5.14
C ARG A 41 -7.32 10.57 -4.71
N GLN A 42 -7.44 9.28 -4.33
CA GLN A 42 -8.68 8.71 -3.80
C GLN A 42 -9.05 9.30 -2.42
N ASP A 43 -9.97 10.28 -2.39
CA ASP A 43 -10.45 10.94 -1.17
C ASP A 43 -11.39 10.07 -0.32
N ASP A 44 -12.21 9.24 -0.96
CA ASP A 44 -13.20 8.41 -0.26
C ASP A 44 -12.60 7.15 0.37
N PHE A 45 -11.45 6.69 -0.16
CA PHE A 45 -10.83 5.43 0.22
C PHE A 45 -9.49 5.64 0.94
N LYS A 46 -9.56 6.08 2.20
CA LYS A 46 -8.39 6.38 3.04
C LYS A 46 -7.31 5.27 3.08
N TYR A 47 -7.70 3.99 3.01
CA TYR A 47 -6.75 2.88 3.04
C TYR A 47 -6.06 2.63 1.70
N ILE A 48 -6.73 2.93 0.58
CA ILE A 48 -6.11 2.89 -0.76
C ILE A 48 -5.10 4.04 -0.88
N ARG A 49 -5.47 5.23 -0.40
CA ARG A 49 -4.57 6.37 -0.29
C ARG A 49 -3.31 6.03 0.52
N ALA A 50 -3.48 5.43 1.70
CA ALA A 50 -2.36 5.01 2.53
C ALA A 50 -1.49 3.95 1.83
N LEU A 51 -2.10 3.02 1.09
CA LEU A 51 -1.39 1.99 0.32
C LEU A 51 -0.53 2.63 -0.79
N GLY A 52 -1.10 3.57 -1.57
CA GLY A 52 -0.38 4.33 -2.58
C GLY A 52 0.78 5.14 -1.99
N ALA A 53 0.54 5.85 -0.90
CA ALA A 53 1.56 6.61 -0.20
C ALA A 53 2.72 5.73 0.31
N MET A 54 2.40 4.55 0.87
CA MET A 54 3.41 3.59 1.34
C MET A 54 4.27 3.06 0.17
N TYR A 55 3.64 2.73 -0.96
CA TYR A 55 4.35 2.29 -2.15
C TYR A 55 5.29 3.37 -2.71
N ILE A 56 4.82 4.62 -2.84
CA ILE A 56 5.66 5.76 -3.25
C ILE A 56 6.84 5.90 -2.31
N ARG A 57 6.61 5.87 -1.00
CA ARG A 57 7.67 6.04 -0.01
C ARG A 57 8.78 5.00 -0.15
N LEU A 58 8.46 3.79 -0.58
CA LEU A 58 9.43 2.70 -0.76
C LEU A 58 10.16 2.74 -2.11
N THR A 59 9.54 3.29 -3.16
CA THR A 59 10.01 3.11 -4.55
C THR A 59 10.42 4.39 -5.25
N PHE A 60 9.92 5.55 -4.82
CA PHE A 60 10.24 6.83 -5.46
C PHE A 60 11.45 7.44 -4.78
N ASN A 61 12.22 8.22 -5.55
CA ASN A 61 13.37 8.93 -5.02
C ASN A 61 12.91 9.95 -3.97
N SER A 62 13.65 10.01 -2.85
CA SER A 62 13.63 11.21 -2.02
C SER A 62 14.19 12.36 -2.85
N VAL A 63 13.57 13.52 -2.74
CA VAL A 63 14.10 14.80 -3.26
C VAL A 63 15.56 14.96 -2.84
#